data_AF-A0A257M8Z6-F1
#
_entry.id   AF-A0A257M8Z6-F1
#
_cell.length_a   1.000
_cell.length_b   1.000
_cell.length_c   1.000
_cell.angle_alpha   90.00
_cell.angle_beta   90.00
_cell.angle_gamma   90.00
#
_symmetry.space_group_name_H-M   'P 1'
#
loop_
_entity.id
_entity.type
_entity.pdbx_description
1 polymer ?
#
loop_
_entity_poly.entity_id
_entity_poly.type
_entity_poly.pdbx_seq_one_letter_code
_entity_poly.pdbx_strand_id
1 'polypeptide(L)'
;ILIRTLSRYREFAADRGAAIITGQPSNLISALTKISGSRVPTEDLRKVEGPVSALFITPALSGSSLSKLFSTHPTLEARIDALQRIEMELEA
;
A
#
# COMPACT_ATOMS: atom_id res chain seq x y z
N ILE A 1 2.32 17.00 -11.29
CA ILE A 1 0.92 16.50 -11.33
C ILE A 1 0.86 15.14 -12.04
N LEU A 2 1.26 15.03 -13.31
CA LEU A 2 1.25 13.78 -14.09
C LEU A 2 1.88 12.57 -13.38
N ILE A 3 3.12 12.70 -12.88
CA ILE A 3 3.84 11.61 -12.20
C ILE A 3 3.03 11.05 -11.02
N ARG A 4 2.35 11.92 -10.28
CA ARG A 4 1.58 11.53 -9.08
C ARG A 4 0.28 10.83 -9.46
N THR A 5 -0.39 11.29 -10.52
CA THR A 5 -1.55 10.60 -11.09
C THR A 5 -1.16 9.21 -11.59
N LEU A 6 -0.05 9.09 -12.32
CA LEU A 6 0.46 7.81 -12.81
C LEU A 6 0.83 6.85 -11.66
N SER A 7 1.48 7.37 -10.62
CA SER A 7 1.81 6.60 -9.41
C SER A 7 0.56 6.04 -8.74
N ARG A 8 -0.51 6.85 -8.60
CA ARG A 8 -1.77 6.40 -8.02
C ARG A 8 -2.47 5.34 -8.87
N TYR A 9 -2.47 5.51 -10.19
CA TYR A 9 -3.04 4.52 -11.11
C TYR A 9 -2.32 3.17 -10.99
N ARG A 10 -0.99 3.19 -10.91
CA ARG A 10 -0.19 1.97 -10.74
C ARG A 10 -0.48 1.26 -9.41
N GLU A 11 -0.72 2.00 -8.34
CA GLU A 11 -1.09 1.41 -7.04
C GLU A 11 -2.42 0.64 -7.14
N PHE A 12 -3.46 1.26 -7.73
CA PHE A 12 -4.74 0.58 -7.92
C PHE A 12 -4.65 -0.62 -8.87
N ALA A 13 -3.85 -0.51 -9.92
CA ALA A 13 -3.61 -1.63 -10.83
C ALA A 13 -2.89 -2.79 -10.13
N ALA A 14 -1.94 -2.49 -9.25
CA ALA A 14 -1.24 -3.49 -8.44
C ALA A 14 -2.19 -4.15 -7.44
N ASP A 15 -3.03 -3.39 -6.74
CA ASP A 15 -4.04 -3.93 -5.81
C ASP A 15 -5.01 -4.87 -6.52
N ARG A 16 -5.54 -4.44 -7.66
CA ARG A 16 -6.42 -5.27 -8.47
C ARG A 16 -5.73 -6.55 -8.95
N GLY A 17 -4.51 -6.42 -9.47
CA GLY A 17 -3.71 -7.56 -9.91
C GLY A 17 -3.50 -8.57 -8.78
N ALA A 18 -3.09 -8.09 -7.60
CA ALA A 18 -2.90 -8.94 -6.42
C ALA A 18 -4.20 -9.61 -5.99
N ALA A 19 -5.31 -8.86 -5.90
CA ALA A 19 -6.63 -9.40 -5.53
C ALA A 19 -7.10 -10.50 -6.49
N ILE A 20 -6.90 -10.33 -7.80
CA ILE A 20 -7.27 -11.33 -8.81
C ILE A 20 -6.36 -12.56 -8.72
N ILE A 21 -5.04 -12.36 -8.58
CA ILE A 21 -4.06 -13.45 -8.52
C ILE A 21 -4.26 -14.32 -7.27
N THR A 22 -4.54 -13.69 -6.12
CA THR A 22 -4.74 -14.41 -4.85
C THR A 22 -6.16 -14.92 -4.68
N GLY A 23 -7.14 -14.34 -5.39
CA GLY A 23 -8.56 -14.61 -5.19
C GLY A 23 -9.07 -14.24 -3.80
N GLN A 24 -8.31 -13.44 -3.04
CA GLN A 24 -8.58 -13.13 -1.63
C GLN A 24 -8.39 -11.64 -1.34
N PRO A 25 -9.32 -10.77 -1.77
CA PRO A 25 -9.22 -9.32 -1.56
C PRO A 25 -9.22 -8.92 -0.07
N SER A 26 -10.00 -9.60 0.77
CA SER A 26 -10.04 -9.37 2.24
C SER A 26 -8.68 -9.57 2.92
N ASN A 27 -7.86 -10.52 2.48
CA ASN A 27 -6.50 -10.70 3.00
C ASN A 27 -5.60 -9.50 2.66
N LEU A 28 -5.75 -8.94 1.47
CA LEU A 28 -5.04 -7.73 1.07
C LEU A 28 -5.51 -6.51 1.87
N ILE A 29 -6.82 -6.35 2.11
CA ILE A 29 -7.39 -5.30 2.97
C ILE A 29 -6.81 -5.39 4.40
N SER A 30 -6.77 -6.58 4.97
CA SER A 30 -6.19 -6.84 6.30
C SER A 30 -4.70 -6.45 6.35
N ALA A 31 -3.93 -6.85 5.35
CA ALA A 31 -2.51 -6.50 5.24
C ALA A 31 -2.30 -4.99 5.15
N LEU A 32 -3.05 -4.30 4.27
CA LEU A 32 -2.96 -2.84 4.10
C LEU A 32 -3.31 -2.10 5.40
N THR A 33 -4.35 -2.54 6.11
CA THR A 33 -4.75 -1.96 7.39
C THR A 33 -3.64 -2.12 8.44
N LYS A 34 -3.01 -3.30 8.50
CA LYS A 34 -1.91 -3.59 9.43
C LYS A 34 -0.68 -2.71 9.18
N ILE A 35 -0.31 -2.51 7.91
CA ILE A 35 0.90 -1.73 7.58
C ILE A 35 0.65 -0.22 7.58
N SER A 36 -0.58 0.25 7.35
CA SER A 36 -0.90 1.69 7.30
C SER A 36 -0.68 2.42 8.64
N GLY A 37 -0.71 1.69 9.77
CA GLY A 37 -0.40 2.23 11.09
C GLY A 37 1.02 1.93 11.58
N SER A 38 1.82 1.21 10.80
CA SER A 38 3.16 0.80 11.21
C SER A 38 4.11 2.00 11.16
N ARG A 39 4.66 2.36 12.33
CA ARG A 39 5.61 3.48 12.49
C ARG A 39 6.82 3.22 11.60
N VAL A 40 7.11 4.16 10.70
CA VAL A 40 8.37 4.18 9.96
C VAL A 40 9.50 4.16 11.00
N PRO A 41 10.43 3.19 10.93
CA PRO A 41 11.54 3.12 11.87
C PRO A 41 12.29 4.45 11.92
N THR A 42 12.50 4.97 13.14
CA THR A 42 13.25 6.22 13.38
C THR A 42 14.75 6.06 13.22
N GLU A 43 15.22 4.81 13.16
CA GLU A 43 16.60 4.46 12.89
C GLU A 43 16.75 4.07 11.42
N ASP A 44 17.91 4.40 10.84
CA ASP A 44 18.24 4.01 9.48
C ASP A 44 18.30 2.48 9.36
N LEU A 45 17.36 1.90 8.62
CA LEU A 45 17.27 0.44 8.42
C LEU A 45 18.49 -0.15 7.71
N ARG A 46 19.32 0.68 7.05
CA ARG A 46 20.61 0.26 6.51
C ARG A 46 21.61 -0.14 7.59
N LYS A 47 21.47 0.40 8.80
CA LYS A 47 22.26 -0.02 9.97
C LYS A 47 21.84 -1.38 10.53
N VAL A 48 20.68 -1.88 10.10
CA VAL A 48 20.12 -3.20 10.45
C VAL A 48 20.36 -4.19 9.29
N GLU A 49 21.23 -3.87 8.34
CA GLU A 49 21.50 -4.68 7.14
C GLU A 49 22.02 -6.08 7.47
N GLY A 50 21.09 -7.03 7.49
CA GLY A 50 21.34 -8.41 7.11
C GLY A 50 20.84 -8.67 5.67
N PRO A 51 21.09 -9.86 5.11
CA PRO A 51 20.76 -10.25 3.73
C PRO A 51 19.26 -10.23 3.35
N VAL A 52 18.38 -9.80 4.25
CA VAL A 52 16.91 -9.82 4.11
C VAL A 52 16.30 -8.43 3.85
N SER A 53 17.11 -7.38 3.69
CA SER A 53 16.64 -6.01 3.45
C SER A 53 15.78 -5.84 2.19
N ALA A 54 15.97 -6.71 1.19
CA ALA A 54 15.17 -6.77 -0.02
C ALA A 54 13.69 -7.18 0.22
N LEU A 55 13.33 -7.62 1.43
CA LEU A 55 11.98 -8.09 1.79
C LEU A 55 11.18 -7.05 2.61
N PHE A 56 11.68 -5.83 2.77
CA PHE A 56 11.03 -4.85 3.66
C PHE A 56 9.76 -4.26 3.02
N ILE A 57 8.69 -4.24 3.82
CA ILE A 57 7.33 -3.82 3.44
C ILE A 57 7.06 -2.36 3.85
N THR A 58 7.93 -1.76 4.69
CA THR A 58 7.72 -0.42 5.25
C THR A 58 8.29 0.70 4.36
N PRO A 59 7.58 1.83 4.22
CA PRO A 59 8.01 2.92 3.35
C PRO A 59 9.18 3.71 3.95
N ALA A 60 10.11 4.14 3.10
CA ALA A 60 11.35 4.85 3.46
C ALA A 60 11.17 6.36 3.76
N LEU A 61 9.94 6.88 3.88
CA LEU A 61 9.67 8.31 4.08
C LEU A 61 8.80 8.55 5.32
N SER A 62 9.40 9.18 6.32
CA SER A 62 8.76 9.68 7.53
C SER A 62 8.36 11.15 7.33
N GLY A 63 7.09 11.51 7.54
CA GLY A 63 6.62 12.91 7.44
C GLY A 63 5.16 13.11 7.85
N SER A 64 4.94 13.96 8.84
CA SER A 64 3.69 14.30 9.55
C SER A 64 2.56 14.86 8.67
N SER A 65 1.31 14.55 9.05
CA SER A 65 -0.02 15.20 8.85
C SER A 65 -0.40 16.06 7.61
N LEU A 66 0.53 16.51 6.77
CA LEU A 66 0.33 17.16 5.46
C LEU A 66 0.38 16.15 4.29
N SER A 67 0.47 14.86 4.59
CA SER A 67 0.72 13.77 3.65
C SER A 67 -0.37 13.58 2.60
N LYS A 68 -1.62 13.98 2.80
CA LYS A 68 -2.67 13.82 1.74
C LYS A 68 -2.36 14.59 0.46
N LEU A 69 -1.74 15.77 0.57
CA LEU A 69 -1.35 16.61 -0.59
C LEU A 69 0.02 16.26 -1.16
N PHE A 70 0.86 15.50 -0.43
CA PHE A 70 2.19 15.03 -0.88
C PHE A 70 2.32 13.51 -1.06
N SER A 71 1.25 12.75 -0.77
CA SER A 71 1.21 11.31 -0.96
C SER A 71 1.34 10.98 -2.45
N THR A 72 2.33 10.14 -2.74
CA THR A 72 2.54 9.48 -4.03
C THR A 72 1.54 8.34 -4.26
N HIS A 73 0.77 7.96 -3.23
CA HIS A 73 -0.19 6.88 -3.25
C HIS A 73 -1.62 7.38 -2.95
N PRO A 74 -2.67 6.66 -3.38
CA PRO A 74 -4.04 6.89 -2.93
C PRO A 74 -4.16 6.70 -1.40
N THR A 75 -5.23 7.22 -0.81
CA THR A 75 -5.50 7.00 0.62
C THR A 75 -5.83 5.53 0.88
N LEU A 76 -5.63 5.07 2.12
CA LEU A 76 -5.97 3.70 2.51
C LEU A 76 -7.43 3.39 2.22
N GLU A 77 -8.32 4.31 2.58
CA GLU A 77 -9.77 4.14 2.43
C GLU A 77 -10.15 3.93 0.96
N ALA A 78 -9.56 4.73 0.05
CA ALA A 78 -9.82 4.59 -1.38
C ALA A 78 -9.36 3.24 -1.95
N ARG A 79 -8.30 2.65 -1.39
CA ARG A 79 -7.82 1.31 -1.77
C ARG A 79 -8.73 0.22 -1.21
N ILE A 80 -9.17 0.35 0.04
CA ILE A 80 -10.12 -0.58 0.67
C ILE A 80 -11.43 -0.61 -0.12
N ASP A 81 -12.00 0.56 -0.46
CA ASP A 81 -13.24 0.65 -1.23
C ASP A 81 -13.12 -0.04 -2.60
N ALA A 82 -11.98 0.10 -3.28
CA ALA A 82 -11.73 -0.56 -4.56
C ALA A 82 -11.61 -2.09 -4.41
N LEU A 83 -10.95 -2.57 -3.36
CA LEU A 83 -10.80 -3.99 -3.08
C LEU A 83 -12.12 -4.66 -2.68
N GLN A 84 -12.96 -3.98 -1.90
CA GLN A 84 -14.30 -4.46 -1.56
C GLN A 84 -15.19 -4.62 -2.80
N ARG A 85 -15.05 -3.74 -3.80
CA ARG A 85 -15.74 -3.90 -5.09
C ARG A 85 -15.29 -5.15 -5.82
N ILE A 86 -13.98 -5.40 -5.86
CA ILE A 86 -13.43 -6.61 -6.48
C ILE A 86 -13.90 -7.86 -5.73
N GLU A 87 -13.98 -7.81 -4.40
CA GLU A 87 -14.50 -8.92 -3.58
C GLU A 87 -15.94 -9.26 -3.98
N MET A 88 -16.82 -8.26 -4.05
CA MET A 88 -18.19 -8.45 -4.53
C MET A 88 -18.25 -8.99 -5.97
N GLU A 89 -17.35 -8.56 -6.85
CA GLU A 89 -17.27 -9.06 -8.24
C GLU A 89 -16.80 -10.51 -8.33
N LEU A 90 -15.95 -10.98 -7.40
CA LEU A 90 -15.46 -12.36 -7.36
C LEU A 90 -16.46 -13.32 -6.70
N GLU A 91 -17.31 -12.82 -5.80
CA GLU A 91 -18.37 -13.58 -5.13
C GLU A 91 -19.66 -13.71 -5.96
N ALA A 92 -19.83 -12.86 -6.97
CA ALA A 92 -20.97 -12.86 -7.89
C ALA A 92 -20.86 -13.94 -8.99
#